data_AF-A0A7C3F778-F1
#
_entry.id   AF-A0A7C3F778-F1
#
_cell.length_a   1.000
_cell.length_b   1.000
_cell.length_c   1.000
_cell.angle_alpha   90.00
_cell.angle_beta   90.00
_cell.angle_gamma   90.00
#
_symmetry.space_group_name_H-M   'P 1'
#
loop_
_entity.id
_entity.type
_entity.pdbx_description
1 polymer ?
#
loop_
_entity_poly.entity_id
_entity_poly.type
_entity_poly.pdbx_seq_one_letter_code
_entity_poly.pdbx_strand_id
1 'polypeptide(L)'
;MAKPKIASDWLAACAGCHMSLLDIDERIAEIAKLVDIRATPITDLKEPDEDGVDVGILTGAVNLTTNEEVVRRMRERCKILVAMGDCAVFGGVVAMRNLAGLEETLRRAYVESESTEGGKIPSSPELGKPTPVRAVHEIVKVDVFVPGCPPDADVIYYVLSELAQGRIPEIKGEKLHWH
;
A
#
# COMPACT_ATOMS: atom_id res chain seq x y z
N MET A 1 23.73 -2.48 17.22
CA MET A 1 22.99 -1.40 16.51
C MET A 1 21.51 -1.60 16.78
N ALA A 2 20.72 -0.53 16.85
CA ALA A 2 19.27 -0.65 16.92
C ALA A 2 18.74 -1.23 15.61
N LYS A 3 17.69 -2.07 15.67
CA LYS A 3 17.05 -2.61 14.47
C LYS A 3 16.33 -1.47 13.73
N PRO A 4 16.38 -1.43 12.38
CA PRO A 4 15.60 -0.46 11.62
C PRO A 4 14.10 -0.66 11.88
N LYS A 5 13.39 0.45 12.08
CA LYS A 5 11.93 0.46 12.26
C LYS A 5 11.24 0.43 10.91
N ILE A 6 10.29 -0.49 10.73
CA ILE A 6 9.49 -0.59 9.50
C ILE A 6 8.01 -0.48 9.83
N ALA A 7 7.29 0.36 9.09
CA ALA A 7 5.83 0.42 9.10
C ALA A 7 5.28 0.15 7.69
N SER A 8 4.05 -0.35 7.62
CA SER A 8 3.34 -0.51 6.35
C SER A 8 1.83 -0.24 6.50
N ASP A 9 1.14 0.02 5.41
CA ASP A 9 -0.32 0.17 5.44
C ASP A 9 -1.01 -0.25 4.12
N TRP A 10 -2.33 -0.45 4.20
CA TRP A 10 -3.23 -0.71 3.08
C TRP A 10 -4.02 0.53 2.73
N LEU A 11 -3.91 0.96 1.48
CA LEU A 11 -4.78 1.99 0.91
C LEU A 11 -5.98 1.32 0.23
N ALA A 12 -6.32 1.69 -1.01
CA ALA A 12 -7.23 0.91 -1.84
C ALA A 12 -6.52 -0.36 -2.35
N ALA A 13 -6.46 -1.38 -1.50
CA ALA A 13 -5.69 -2.60 -1.70
C ALA A 13 -6.58 -3.87 -1.62
N CYS A 14 -6.14 -4.94 -2.28
CA CYS A 14 -6.70 -6.29 -2.15
C CYS A 14 -5.98 -7.16 -1.09
N ALA A 15 -5.07 -6.56 -0.31
CA ALA A 15 -4.13 -7.25 0.59
C ALA A 15 -3.12 -8.22 -0.07
N GLY A 16 -3.21 -8.49 -1.38
CA GLY A 16 -2.34 -9.45 -2.07
C GLY A 16 -0.84 -9.16 -1.96
N CYS A 17 -0.42 -7.88 -1.88
CA CYS A 17 0.99 -7.52 -1.67
C CYS A 17 1.50 -7.94 -0.29
N HIS A 18 0.66 -7.86 0.75
CA HIS A 18 0.99 -8.36 2.08
C HIS A 18 0.89 -9.88 2.17
N MET A 19 0.07 -10.52 1.34
CA MET A 19 0.08 -11.99 1.25
C MET A 19 1.36 -12.48 0.58
N SER A 20 1.82 -11.84 -0.51
CA SER A 20 3.12 -12.16 -1.11
C SER A 20 4.31 -11.90 -0.17
N LEU A 21 4.19 -10.90 0.72
CA LEU A 21 5.13 -10.74 1.84
C LEU A 21 5.12 -11.95 2.80
N LEU A 22 3.97 -12.57 3.05
CA LEU A 22 3.87 -13.76 3.88
C LEU A 22 4.29 -15.04 3.13
N ASP A 23 4.21 -15.05 1.80
CA ASP A 23 4.72 -16.13 0.93
C ASP A 23 6.26 -16.21 0.89
N ILE A 24 6.97 -15.39 1.68
CA ILE A 24 8.39 -15.64 1.98
C ILE A 24 8.58 -16.79 2.98
N ASP A 25 7.48 -17.34 3.49
CA ASP A 25 7.41 -18.50 4.38
C ASP A 25 8.26 -18.31 5.65
N GLU A 26 9.14 -19.25 5.98
CA GLU A 26 9.95 -19.21 7.20
C GLU A 26 10.93 -18.02 7.22
N ARG A 27 11.22 -17.41 6.07
CA ARG A 27 12.10 -16.24 5.97
C ARG A 27 11.52 -15.02 6.69
N ILE A 28 10.21 -14.98 6.97
CA ILE A 28 9.60 -13.91 7.78
C ILE A 28 10.18 -13.89 9.20
N ALA A 29 10.56 -15.04 9.75
CA ALA A 29 11.20 -15.14 11.05
C ALA A 29 12.60 -14.50 11.03
N GLU A 30 13.31 -14.59 9.91
CA GLU A 30 14.61 -13.92 9.73
C GLU A 30 14.42 -12.40 9.61
N ILE A 31 13.41 -11.95 8.86
CA ILE A 31 13.08 -10.52 8.80
C ILE A 31 12.76 -9.97 10.20
N ALA A 32 11.95 -10.66 11.01
CA ALA A 32 11.62 -10.25 12.37
C ALA A 32 12.84 -10.19 13.32
N LYS A 33 13.91 -10.95 13.04
CA LYS A 33 15.18 -10.82 13.76
C LYS A 33 15.97 -9.59 13.32
N LEU A 34 15.83 -9.15 12.08
CA LEU A 34 16.60 -8.04 11.50
C LEU A 34 15.96 -6.67 11.72
N VAL A 35 14.62 -6.59 11.75
CA VAL A 35 13.89 -5.31 11.80
C VAL A 35 12.97 -5.21 13.03
N ASP A 36 12.59 -3.99 13.39
CA ASP A 36 11.53 -3.72 14.36
C ASP A 36 10.24 -3.41 13.59
N ILE A 37 9.31 -4.37 13.58
CA ILE A 37 8.03 -4.25 12.87
C ILE A 37 7.08 -3.40 13.73
N ARG A 38 6.73 -2.23 13.21
CA ARG A 38 5.88 -1.24 13.86
C ARG A 38 4.43 -1.38 13.39
N ALA A 39 3.75 -0.27 13.10
CA ALA A 39 2.40 -0.29 12.55
C ALA A 39 2.37 -0.97 11.18
N THR A 40 1.56 -2.03 11.11
CA THR A 40 1.23 -2.76 9.90
C THR A 40 -0.17 -3.35 10.08
N PRO A 41 -0.93 -3.63 9.02
CA PRO A 41 -2.25 -4.27 9.13
C PRO A 41 -2.25 -5.62 9.86
N ILE A 42 -1.08 -6.24 10.07
CA ILE A 42 -0.90 -7.48 10.84
C ILE A 42 -0.43 -7.28 12.29
N THR A 43 -0.28 -6.03 12.75
CA THR A 43 0.01 -5.68 14.15
C THR A 43 -1.08 -4.80 14.74
N ASP A 44 -1.07 -4.61 16.06
CA ASP A 44 -2.08 -3.79 16.75
C ASP A 44 -1.77 -2.28 16.73
N LEU A 45 -0.57 -1.87 16.31
CA LEU A 45 -0.17 -0.47 16.23
C LEU A 45 -0.89 0.21 15.04
N LYS A 46 -1.53 1.35 15.30
CA LYS A 46 -2.47 1.96 14.34
C LYS A 46 -1.85 2.95 13.38
N GLU A 47 -0.70 3.53 13.73
CA GLU A 47 -0.02 4.53 12.93
C GLU A 47 1.49 4.34 13.01
N PRO A 48 2.26 4.73 11.97
CA PRO A 48 3.71 4.82 12.08
C PRO A 48 4.09 5.71 13.27
N ASP A 49 5.15 5.32 13.99
CA ASP A 49 5.59 5.98 15.22
C ASP A 49 5.72 7.51 15.03
N GLU A 50 5.30 8.29 16.03
CA GLU A 50 5.34 9.77 15.97
C GLU A 50 6.77 10.32 15.83
N ASP A 51 7.77 9.63 16.39
CA ASP A 51 9.20 9.95 16.24
C ASP A 51 9.80 9.48 14.90
N GLY A 52 9.00 8.78 14.09
CA GLY A 52 9.35 8.31 12.76
C GLY A 52 9.89 6.88 12.68
N VAL A 53 9.85 6.34 11.47
CA VAL A 53 10.35 5.01 11.09
C VAL A 53 11.41 5.12 9.99
N ASP A 54 12.26 4.11 9.85
CA ASP A 54 13.29 4.09 8.82
C ASP A 54 12.69 3.80 7.44
N VAL A 55 11.72 2.88 7.38
CA VAL A 55 11.03 2.50 6.14
C VAL A 55 9.52 2.52 6.33
N GLY A 56 8.82 3.26 5.48
CA GLY A 56 7.37 3.19 5.32
C GLY A 56 7.03 2.47 4.02
N ILE A 57 6.12 1.51 4.06
CA ILE A 57 5.67 0.74 2.88
C ILE A 57 4.18 0.98 2.66
N LEU A 58 3.80 1.50 1.50
CA LEU A 58 2.40 1.68 1.12
C LEU A 58 2.03 0.73 0.00
N THR A 59 0.93 0.00 0.21
CA THR A 59 0.29 -0.84 -0.81
C THR A 59 -1.09 -0.29 -1.16
N GLY A 60 -1.57 -0.61 -2.36
CA GLY A 60 -2.86 -0.11 -2.84
C GLY A 60 -2.78 1.31 -3.41
N ALA A 61 -3.84 1.69 -4.11
CA ALA A 61 -3.97 3.02 -4.72
C ALA A 61 -4.64 4.01 -3.74
N VAL A 62 -4.66 5.30 -4.09
CA VAL A 62 -5.33 6.35 -3.31
C VAL A 62 -6.68 6.65 -3.95
N ASN A 63 -7.78 6.38 -3.26
CA ASN A 63 -9.13 6.56 -3.84
C ASN A 63 -10.19 7.12 -2.88
N LEU A 64 -9.77 7.47 -1.66
CA LEU A 64 -10.55 8.11 -0.61
C LEU A 64 -9.73 9.23 0.04
N THR A 65 -10.39 10.22 0.63
CA THR A 65 -9.72 11.25 1.46
C THR A 65 -8.93 10.66 2.62
N THR A 66 -9.43 9.59 3.25
CA THR A 66 -8.71 8.88 4.33
C THR A 66 -7.44 8.21 3.85
N ASN A 67 -7.39 7.70 2.60
CA ASN A 67 -6.14 7.19 2.02
C ASN A 67 -5.12 8.32 1.84
N GLU A 68 -5.55 9.52 1.41
CA GLU A 68 -4.64 10.66 1.27
C GLU A 68 -4.01 11.05 2.61
N GLU A 69 -4.78 11.01 3.70
CA GLU A 69 -4.27 11.25 5.05
C GLU A 69 -3.22 10.21 5.45
N VAL A 70 -3.49 8.92 5.23
CA VAL A 70 -2.53 7.83 5.51
C VAL A 70 -1.25 8.00 4.71
N VAL A 71 -1.35 8.30 3.41
CA VAL A 71 -0.18 8.50 2.53
C VAL A 71 0.70 9.65 3.01
N ARG A 72 0.08 10.79 3.36
CA ARG A 72 0.80 11.97 3.86
C ARG A 72 1.44 11.70 5.21
N ARG A 73 0.73 11.04 6.13
CA ARG A 73 1.25 10.66 7.45
C ARG A 73 2.43 9.72 7.33
N MET A 74 2.33 8.67 6.52
CA MET A 74 3.44 7.74 6.30
C MET A 74 4.64 8.47 5.71
N ARG A 75 4.45 9.34 4.72
CA ARG A 75 5.55 10.13 4.14
C ARG A 75 6.23 11.04 5.16
N GLU A 76 5.47 11.73 6.00
CA GLU A 76 6.00 12.62 7.04
C GLU A 76 6.80 11.83 8.09
N ARG A 77 6.36 10.61 8.41
CA ARG A 77 6.93 9.77 9.47
C ARG A 77 7.90 8.70 8.98
N CYS A 78 8.30 8.68 7.70
CA CYS A 78 9.31 7.73 7.21
C CYS A 78 10.49 8.42 6.51
N LYS A 79 11.68 7.85 6.68
CA LYS A 79 12.88 8.27 5.94
C LYS A 79 12.82 7.81 4.49
N ILE A 80 12.51 6.53 4.27
CA ILE A 80 12.35 5.91 2.95
C ILE A 80 10.90 5.48 2.78
N LEU A 81 10.24 5.97 1.72
CA LEU A 81 8.91 5.53 1.33
C LEU A 81 8.98 4.56 0.15
N VAL A 82 8.40 3.37 0.34
CA VAL A 82 8.27 2.33 -0.67
C VAL A 82 6.82 2.26 -1.15
N ALA A 83 6.59 2.41 -2.46
CA ALA A 83 5.32 2.03 -3.08
C ALA A 83 5.42 0.58 -3.56
N MET A 84 4.65 -0.31 -2.94
CA MET A 84 4.72 -1.75 -3.18
C MET A 84 3.43 -2.27 -3.83
N GLY A 85 3.60 -2.84 -5.03
CA GLY A 85 2.57 -3.40 -5.88
C GLY A 85 1.98 -2.40 -6.89
N ASP A 86 1.44 -2.92 -7.98
CA ASP A 86 0.96 -2.12 -9.11
C ASP A 86 -0.13 -1.12 -8.76
N CYS A 87 -0.96 -1.41 -7.76
CA CYS A 87 -1.92 -0.44 -7.26
C CYS A 87 -1.23 0.81 -6.67
N ALA A 88 -0.15 0.64 -5.90
CA ALA A 88 0.59 1.75 -5.32
C ALA A 88 1.46 2.48 -6.34
N VAL A 89 2.06 1.72 -7.27
CA VAL A 89 2.99 2.24 -8.29
C VAL A 89 2.23 2.92 -9.44
N PHE A 90 1.16 2.31 -9.96
CA PHE A 90 0.47 2.71 -11.19
C PHE A 90 -1.04 2.98 -11.02
N GLY A 91 -1.62 2.73 -9.84
CA GLY A 91 -3.07 2.80 -9.58
C GLY A 91 -3.79 1.45 -9.75
N GLY A 92 -3.25 0.55 -10.58
CA GLY A 92 -3.68 -0.85 -10.73
C GLY A 92 -5.12 -1.04 -11.21
N VAL A 93 -5.68 -2.22 -10.95
CA VAL A 93 -7.05 -2.63 -11.34
C VAL A 93 -8.10 -1.64 -10.81
N VAL A 94 -7.89 -1.08 -9.61
CA VAL A 94 -8.83 -0.12 -8.99
C VAL A 94 -9.00 1.13 -9.85
N ALA A 95 -7.95 1.56 -10.56
CA ALA A 95 -7.98 2.75 -11.40
C ALA A 95 -8.88 2.62 -12.64
N MET A 96 -9.28 1.40 -13.04
CA MET A 96 -10.22 1.22 -14.16
C MET A 96 -11.56 1.94 -13.92
N ARG A 97 -11.97 2.12 -12.66
CA ARG A 97 -13.19 2.87 -12.32
C ARG A 97 -13.14 4.33 -12.78
N ASN A 98 -11.94 4.90 -12.95
CA ASN A 98 -11.77 6.26 -13.44
C ASN A 98 -12.32 6.44 -14.86
N LEU A 99 -12.41 5.36 -15.66
CA LEU A 99 -12.97 5.40 -17.01
C LEU A 99 -14.49 5.61 -17.01
N ALA A 100 -15.18 5.07 -16.02
CA ALA A 100 -16.64 5.22 -15.86
C ALA A 100 -17.00 6.49 -15.07
N GLY A 101 -16.14 6.91 -14.14
CA GLY A 101 -16.38 8.05 -13.25
C GLY A 101 -17.03 7.66 -11.93
N LEU A 102 -16.77 8.47 -10.89
CA LEU A 102 -17.16 8.14 -9.51
C LEU A 102 -18.67 7.98 -9.34
N GLU A 103 -19.46 8.91 -9.87
CA GLU A 103 -20.92 8.88 -9.74
C GLU A 103 -21.49 7.58 -10.29
N GLU A 104 -21.11 7.21 -11.52
CA GLU A 104 -21.59 5.99 -12.17
C GLU A 104 -21.16 4.73 -11.41
N THR A 105 -19.92 4.69 -10.92
CA THR A 105 -19.43 3.54 -10.16
C THR A 105 -20.17 3.35 -8.83
N LEU A 106 -20.52 4.43 -8.14
CA LEU A 106 -21.28 4.39 -6.89
C LEU A 106 -22.75 4.04 -7.14
N ARG A 107 -23.35 4.59 -8.20
CA ARG A 107 -24.73 4.30 -8.64
C ARG A 107 -24.89 2.82 -8.98
N ARG A 108 -23.94 2.27 -9.78
CA ARG A 108 -23.91 0.85 -10.11
C ARG A 108 -23.76 -0.04 -8.87
N ALA A 109 -22.92 0.32 -7.91
CA ALA A 109 -22.65 -0.49 -6.73
C ALA A 109 -23.80 -0.50 -5.71
N TYR A 110 -24.40 0.66 -5.43
CA TYR A 110 -25.30 0.86 -4.30
C TYR A 110 -26.78 1.12 -4.66
N VAL A 111 -27.09 1.28 -5.96
CA VAL A 111 -28.46 1.60 -6.41
C VAL A 111 -28.95 0.62 -7.48
N GLU A 112 -28.14 0.32 -8.49
CA GLU A 112 -28.58 -0.44 -9.67
C GLU A 112 -28.18 -1.92 -9.68
N SER A 113 -27.43 -2.39 -8.70
CA SER A 113 -27.11 -3.81 -8.61
C SER A 113 -28.40 -4.60 -8.42
N GLU A 114 -28.50 -5.72 -9.13
CA GLU A 114 -29.73 -6.50 -9.33
C GLU A 114 -30.30 -7.03 -8.00
N SER A 115 -29.42 -7.19 -7.00
CA SER A 115 -29.76 -7.63 -5.64
C SER A 115 -30.02 -6.48 -4.66
N THR A 116 -29.97 -5.21 -5.09
CA THR A 116 -30.17 -4.06 -4.21
C THR A 116 -31.65 -3.69 -4.11
N GLU A 117 -32.17 -3.67 -2.89
CA GLU A 117 -33.50 -3.16 -2.56
C GLU A 117 -33.40 -1.80 -1.85
N GLY A 118 -34.13 -0.79 -2.31
CA GLY A 118 -34.15 0.53 -1.67
C GLY A 118 -32.80 1.29 -1.71
N GLY A 119 -32.02 1.07 -2.77
CA GLY A 119 -30.64 1.53 -2.89
C GLY A 119 -30.44 3.04 -2.74
N LYS A 120 -29.34 3.40 -2.06
CA LYS A 120 -28.90 4.78 -1.85
C LYS A 120 -27.37 4.81 -1.72
N ILE A 121 -26.74 5.81 -2.32
CA ILE A 121 -25.31 6.04 -2.14
C ILE A 121 -25.01 6.43 -0.68
N PRO A 122 -24.14 5.71 0.04
CA PRO A 122 -23.76 6.06 1.41
C PRO A 122 -23.10 7.44 1.49
N SER A 123 -23.51 8.24 2.48
CA SER A 123 -23.07 9.64 2.62
C SER A 123 -22.82 10.06 4.08
N SER A 124 -22.58 9.10 4.98
CA SER A 124 -22.27 9.41 6.38
C SER A 124 -20.97 10.23 6.47
N PRO A 125 -20.89 11.24 7.36
CA PRO A 125 -19.65 12.00 7.57
C PRO A 125 -18.48 11.14 8.09
N GLU A 126 -18.76 9.97 8.66
CA GLU A 126 -17.75 9.00 9.11
C GLU A 126 -17.03 8.27 7.95
N LEU A 127 -17.56 8.37 6.73
CA LEU A 127 -16.96 7.74 5.55
C LEU A 127 -15.94 8.67 4.91
N GLY A 128 -14.79 8.12 4.53
CA GLY A 128 -13.87 8.80 3.62
C GLY A 128 -14.58 9.14 2.31
N LYS A 129 -14.34 10.36 1.78
CA LYS A 129 -14.98 10.80 0.53
C LYS A 129 -14.27 10.16 -0.65
N PRO A 130 -14.98 9.53 -1.59
CA PRO A 130 -14.36 8.96 -2.80
C PRO A 130 -13.68 10.05 -3.64
N THR A 131 -12.48 9.74 -4.12
CA THR A 131 -11.69 10.58 -5.03
C THR A 131 -11.29 9.77 -6.28
N PRO A 132 -10.93 10.44 -7.39
CA PRO A 132 -10.33 9.73 -8.53
C PRO A 132 -9.13 8.91 -8.06
N VAL A 133 -9.03 7.68 -8.55
CA VAL A 133 -7.96 6.76 -8.14
C VAL A 133 -6.63 7.31 -8.66
N ARG A 134 -5.63 7.39 -7.78
CA ARG A 134 -4.27 7.85 -8.09
C ARG A 134 -3.23 6.89 -7.51
N ALA A 135 -2.08 6.81 -8.13
CA ALA A 135 -0.90 6.16 -7.58
C ALA A 135 -0.33 6.99 -6.41
N VAL A 136 0.48 6.35 -5.55
CA VAL A 136 1.04 7.01 -4.36
C VAL A 136 1.93 8.20 -4.72
N HIS A 137 2.72 8.07 -5.80
CA HIS A 137 3.66 9.10 -6.25
C HIS A 137 3.00 10.37 -6.78
N GLU A 138 1.70 10.32 -7.10
CA GLU A 138 0.92 11.50 -7.48
C GLU A 138 0.53 12.36 -6.27
N ILE A 139 0.67 11.83 -5.05
CA ILE A 139 0.30 12.51 -3.79
C ILE A 139 1.54 12.99 -3.02
N VAL A 140 2.57 12.15 -2.96
CA VAL A 140 3.80 12.37 -2.19
C VAL A 140 5.02 11.81 -2.92
N LYS A 141 6.22 12.28 -2.56
CA LYS A 141 7.47 11.70 -3.07
C LYS A 141 7.67 10.26 -2.58
N VAL A 142 7.85 9.34 -3.52
CA VAL A 142 8.22 7.93 -3.27
C VAL A 142 9.71 7.74 -3.57
N ASP A 143 10.41 6.96 -2.76
CA ASP A 143 11.85 6.71 -2.91
C ASP A 143 12.14 5.39 -3.62
N VAL A 144 11.31 4.36 -3.39
CA VAL A 144 11.46 3.03 -4.01
C VAL A 144 10.11 2.55 -4.56
N PHE A 145 10.12 2.04 -5.79
CA PHE A 145 8.95 1.49 -6.46
C PHE A 145 9.14 0.00 -6.68
N VAL A 146 8.22 -0.83 -6.18
CA VAL A 146 8.25 -2.29 -6.31
C VAL A 146 7.01 -2.73 -7.10
N PRO A 147 7.07 -2.81 -8.44
CA PRO A 147 5.92 -3.21 -9.25
C PRO A 147 5.63 -4.72 -9.15
N GLY A 148 4.43 -5.12 -9.57
CA GLY A 148 3.86 -6.47 -9.53
C GLY A 148 2.47 -6.52 -8.88
N CYS A 149 1.60 -7.45 -9.29
CA CYS A 149 0.22 -7.57 -8.77
C CYS A 149 -0.12 -9.00 -8.27
N PRO A 150 0.47 -9.46 -7.14
CA PRO A 150 1.46 -8.76 -6.32
C PRO A 150 2.90 -8.92 -6.84
N PRO A 151 3.87 -8.13 -6.32
CA PRO A 151 5.28 -8.41 -6.57
C PRO A 151 5.65 -9.80 -6.07
N ASP A 152 6.57 -10.49 -6.74
CA ASP A 152 7.03 -11.82 -6.33
C ASP A 152 7.66 -11.80 -4.92
N ALA A 153 7.45 -12.89 -4.17
CA ALA A 153 7.91 -13.03 -2.79
C ALA A 153 9.44 -12.86 -2.68
N ASP A 154 10.22 -13.37 -3.65
CA ASP A 154 11.67 -13.23 -3.65
C ASP A 154 12.12 -11.79 -3.94
N VAL A 155 11.36 -11.04 -4.74
CA VAL A 155 11.60 -9.61 -4.96
C VAL A 155 11.31 -8.81 -3.68
N ILE A 156 10.20 -9.09 -3.00
CA ILE A 156 9.88 -8.47 -1.71
C ILE A 156 10.96 -8.77 -0.69
N TYR A 157 11.39 -10.04 -0.58
CA TYR A 157 12.46 -10.46 0.32
C TYR A 157 13.78 -9.74 0.03
N TYR A 158 14.16 -9.61 -1.24
CA TYR A 158 15.34 -8.83 -1.66
C TYR A 158 15.24 -7.37 -1.22
N VAL A 159 14.10 -6.71 -1.51
CA VAL A 159 13.86 -5.30 -1.15
C VAL A 159 13.98 -5.09 0.35
N LEU A 160 13.32 -5.92 1.16
CA LEU A 160 13.38 -5.83 2.62
C LEU A 160 14.78 -6.09 3.17
N SER A 161 15.51 -7.04 2.58
CA SER A 161 16.87 -7.38 3.00
C SER A 161 17.88 -6.26 2.72
N GLU A 162 17.76 -5.57 1.58
CA GLU A 162 18.58 -4.40 1.25
C GLU A 162 18.29 -3.23 2.21
N LEU A 163 17.00 -2.95 2.42
CA LEU A 163 16.55 -1.86 3.30
C LEU A 163 16.94 -2.11 4.76
N ALA A 164 16.85 -3.35 5.24
CA ALA A 164 17.29 -3.73 6.58
C ALA A 164 18.80 -3.51 6.81
N GLN A 165 19.58 -3.49 5.72
CA GLN A 165 21.01 -3.20 5.73
C GLN A 165 21.34 -1.73 5.40
N GLY A 166 20.32 -0.86 5.31
CA GLY A 166 20.48 0.55 5.00
C GLY A 166 20.83 0.85 3.54
N ARG A 167 20.63 -0.10 2.62
CA ARG A 167 20.84 0.07 1.18
C ARG A 167 19.53 0.33 0.45
N ILE A 168 19.58 1.19 -0.57
CA ILE A 168 18.44 1.39 -1.48
C ILE A 168 18.48 0.26 -2.52
N PRO A 169 17.43 -0.58 -2.63
CA PRO A 169 17.42 -1.71 -3.55
C PRO A 169 17.40 -1.23 -5.01
N GLU A 170 18.15 -1.91 -5.87
CA GLU A 170 18.11 -1.70 -7.32
C GLU A 170 17.19 -2.73 -7.98
N ILE A 171 16.01 -2.28 -8.39
CA ILE A 171 15.00 -3.15 -9.03
C ILE A 171 15.19 -3.11 -10.54
N LYS A 172 15.93 -4.09 -11.07
CA LYS A 172 16.31 -4.21 -12.49
C LYS A 172 16.33 -5.69 -12.93
N GLY A 173 16.27 -5.90 -14.25
CA GLY A 173 16.38 -7.23 -14.85
C GLY A 173 15.29 -8.17 -14.35
N GLU A 174 15.66 -9.37 -13.91
CA GLU A 174 14.73 -10.40 -13.43
C GLU A 174 13.89 -9.96 -12.21
N LYS A 175 14.37 -8.96 -11.44
CA LYS A 175 13.65 -8.42 -10.28
C LYS A 175 12.60 -7.36 -10.64
N LEU A 176 12.57 -6.91 -11.90
CA LEU A 176 11.63 -5.90 -12.36
C LEU A 176 10.60 -6.53 -13.29
N HIS A 177 9.48 -6.94 -12.71
CA HIS A 177 8.34 -7.51 -13.43
C HIS A 177 7.01 -6.95 -12.92
N TRP A 178 6.04 -6.84 -13.82
CA TRP A 178 4.72 -6.23 -13.59
C TRP A 178 3.61 -6.96 -14.38
N HIS A 179 3.89 -8.20 -14.78
CA HIS A 179 2.94 -9.04 -15.51
C HIS A 179 2.00 -9.78 -14.58
#